data_AF-A0A2G2W2J6-F1
#
_entry.id   AF-A0A2G2W2J6-F1
#
_cell.length_a   1.000
_cell.length_b   1.000
_cell.length_c   1.000
_cell.angle_alpha   90.00
_cell.angle_beta   90.00
_cell.angle_gamma   90.00
#
_symmetry.space_group_name_H-M   'P 1'
#
loop_
_entity.id
_entity.type
_entity.pdbx_description
1 polymer ?
#
loop_
_entity_poly.entity_id
_entity_poly.type
_entity_poly.pdbx_seq_one_letter_code
_entity_poly.pdbx_strand_id
1 'polypeptide(L)'
;MFLGCMNGFIQNQFDSSADIVTRECAHWNMVKLIWGPPGTGKMKIVVSLLYVLLNTRCITLTCAPTNIAVLGITKRLMQNAQSHLQYDKYGLGDIVLFGNGERMKIDDHEDLFDVFLMNRVDVLASCLSPNNGWRIGMLSMICLLKDPKEEYHKYSEKQKKKDNDNDDNEDTDDEEAEKKKRETLLVKNLVRAMI
;
A
#
# COMPACT_ATOMS: atom_id res chain seq x y z
N MET A 1 7.15 40.96 -4.72
CA MET A 1 7.40 42.22 -3.99
C MET A 1 6.65 42.15 -2.67
N PHE A 2 7.36 42.40 -1.57
CA PHE A 2 6.87 42.50 -0.18
C PHE A 2 5.60 43.39 -0.07
N LEU A 3 4.76 43.39 0.96
CA LEU A 3 4.91 43.18 2.41
C LEU A 3 3.48 42.98 2.99
N GLY A 4 3.36 42.32 4.15
CA GLY A 4 2.12 42.30 4.93
C GLY A 4 2.35 41.58 6.26
N CYS A 5 2.94 42.28 7.22
CA CYS A 5 3.33 41.76 8.52
C CYS A 5 2.15 41.83 9.52
N MET A 6 2.18 40.89 10.46
CA MET A 6 1.66 40.92 11.83
C MET A 6 0.27 40.36 12.16
N ASN A 7 0.34 39.51 13.20
CA ASN A 7 -0.61 39.20 14.26
C ASN A 7 -1.47 37.94 14.11
N GLY A 8 -1.38 37.09 15.14
CA GLY A 8 -2.23 35.92 15.35
C GLY A 8 -1.39 34.65 15.38
N PHE A 9 -0.98 34.17 16.55
CA PHE A 9 -1.68 33.09 17.25
C PHE A 9 -1.84 31.83 16.40
N ILE A 10 -1.33 30.71 16.91
CA ILE A 10 -1.86 29.39 16.55
C ILE A 10 -3.33 29.39 17.01
N GLN A 11 -4.24 29.85 16.16
CA GLN A 11 -5.65 29.49 16.19
C GLN A 11 -5.73 28.23 15.33
N ASN A 12 -5.51 27.06 15.90
CA ASN A 12 -6.54 26.26 16.56
C ASN A 12 -7.84 26.24 15.78
N GLN A 13 -8.21 25.00 15.42
CA GLN A 13 -9.57 24.54 15.21
C GLN A 13 -10.28 25.08 13.98
N PHE A 14 -10.53 24.19 13.02
CA PHE A 14 -11.87 24.00 12.45
C PHE A 14 -12.65 25.20 11.87
N ASP A 15 -12.07 26.38 11.67
CA ASP A 15 -12.70 27.52 10.96
C ASP A 15 -12.53 27.41 9.44
N SER A 16 -12.61 26.18 8.94
CA SER A 16 -12.90 25.90 7.53
C SER A 16 -13.87 24.72 7.40
N SER A 17 -14.76 24.56 8.38
CA SER A 17 -15.95 23.71 8.25
C SER A 17 -17.01 24.31 7.30
N ALA A 18 -16.76 25.50 6.74
CA ALA A 18 -17.62 26.16 5.76
C ALA A 18 -17.13 26.12 4.30
N ASP A 19 -15.91 25.61 4.01
CA ASP A 19 -15.35 25.60 2.65
C ASP A 19 -15.30 24.18 2.03
N ILE A 20 -15.79 23.18 2.77
CA ILE A 20 -15.92 21.78 2.30
C ILE A 20 -17.31 21.55 1.65
N VAL A 21 -18.20 22.55 1.72
CA VAL A 21 -19.54 22.49 1.10
C VAL A 21 -19.72 23.61 0.08
N THR A 22 -18.97 23.53 -1.02
CA THR A 22 -19.36 24.21 -2.27
C THR A 22 -19.21 23.22 -3.42
N ARG A 23 -20.23 22.36 -3.58
CA ARG A 23 -20.49 21.57 -4.79
C ARG A 23 -21.18 22.44 -5.86
N GLU A 24 -20.67 23.65 -6.10
CA GLU A 24 -21.08 24.47 -7.23
C GLU A 24 -19.83 25.08 -7.88
N CYS A 25 -19.67 24.80 -9.17
CA CYS A 25 -18.48 25.04 -9.96
C CYS A 25 -18.20 26.56 -10.08
N ALA A 26 -17.30 27.07 -9.24
CA ALA A 26 -16.53 28.28 -9.49
C ALA A 26 -15.06 27.86 -9.48
N HIS A 27 -14.44 27.75 -10.66
CA HIS A 27 -13.01 27.46 -10.77
C HIS A 27 -12.19 28.64 -10.23
N TRP A 28 -11.92 28.63 -8.93
CA TRP A 28 -10.94 29.51 -8.30
C TRP A 28 -9.70 28.67 -8.00
N ASN A 29 -8.62 28.93 -8.75
CA ASN A 29 -7.31 28.38 -8.44
C ASN A 29 -6.79 29.04 -7.16
N MET A 30 -7.20 28.51 -6.02
CA MET A 30 -6.80 28.99 -4.70
C MET A 30 -5.41 28.45 -4.33
N VAL A 31 -4.43 29.33 -4.22
CA VAL A 31 -3.08 28.99 -3.75
C VAL A 31 -2.94 29.37 -2.28
N LYS A 32 -2.78 28.36 -1.41
CA LYS A 32 -2.50 28.56 0.03
C LYS A 32 -1.04 28.22 0.31
N LEU A 33 -0.29 29.16 0.90
CA LEU A 33 1.11 28.96 1.27
C LEU A 33 1.22 28.55 2.75
N ILE A 34 1.84 27.39 3.00
CA ILE A 34 2.22 26.96 4.35
C ILE A 34 3.72 27.18 4.51
N TRP A 35 4.11 28.16 5.33
CA TRP A 35 5.51 28.49 5.59
C TRP A 35 5.84 28.44 7.08
N GLY A 36 7.13 28.27 7.39
CA GLY A 36 7.63 28.34 8.77
C GLY A 36 9.14 28.07 8.85
N PRO A 37 9.76 28.24 10.02
CA PRO A 37 11.18 27.90 10.24
C PRO A 37 11.46 26.37 10.23
N PRO A 38 12.73 25.92 10.12
CA PRO A 38 13.06 24.50 10.28
C PRO A 38 12.64 24.01 11.68
N GLY A 39 12.15 22.77 11.77
CA GLY A 39 11.66 22.19 13.03
C GLY A 39 10.18 22.45 13.35
N THR A 40 9.46 23.32 12.63
CA THR A 40 8.04 23.65 12.89
C THR A 40 7.03 22.56 12.47
N GLY A 41 7.46 21.31 12.34
CA GLY A 41 6.53 20.19 12.08
C GLY A 41 5.71 20.31 10.79
N LYS A 42 6.13 21.08 9.78
CA LYS A 42 5.42 21.28 8.50
C LYS A 42 4.92 19.97 7.87
N MET A 43 5.75 18.93 7.92
CA MET A 43 5.37 17.61 7.40
C MET A 43 4.18 17.00 8.16
N LYS A 44 4.05 17.23 9.47
CA LYS A 44 2.89 16.79 10.26
C LYS A 44 1.61 17.50 9.79
N ILE A 45 1.70 18.82 9.56
CA ILE A 45 0.57 19.61 9.03
C ILE A 45 0.14 19.09 7.66
N VAL A 46 1.10 18.88 6.75
CA VAL A 46 0.82 18.32 5.41
C VAL A 46 0.15 16.96 5.53
N VAL A 47 0.68 16.05 6.33
CA VAL A 47 0.09 14.71 6.51
C VAL A 47 -1.32 14.78 7.10
N SER A 48 -1.56 15.62 8.10
CA SER A 48 -2.91 15.82 8.67
C SER A 48 -3.89 16.40 7.64
N LEU A 49 -3.45 17.37 6.82
CA LEU A 49 -4.26 17.93 5.75
C LEU A 49 -4.61 16.85 4.70
N LEU A 50 -3.63 16.07 4.27
CA LEU A 50 -3.85 14.97 3.33
C LEU A 50 -4.80 13.92 3.89
N TYR A 51 -4.72 13.62 5.18
CA TYR A 51 -5.63 12.70 5.83
C TYR A 51 -7.09 13.21 5.83
N VAL A 52 -7.31 14.50 6.11
CA VAL A 52 -8.65 15.11 6.00
C VAL A 52 -9.15 15.05 4.56
N LEU A 53 -8.31 15.40 3.57
CA LEU A 53 -8.68 15.35 2.16
C LEU A 53 -9.05 13.94 1.69
N LEU A 54 -8.30 12.93 2.14
CA LEU A 54 -8.55 11.52 1.90
C LEU A 54 -9.95 11.11 2.44
N ASN A 55 -10.27 11.49 3.68
CA ASN A 55 -11.56 11.18 4.30
C ASN A 55 -12.74 11.91 3.64
N THR A 56 -12.51 13.09 3.06
CA THR A 56 -13.51 13.82 2.27
C THR A 56 -13.64 13.31 0.82
N ARG A 57 -12.91 12.25 0.44
CA ARG A 57 -12.85 11.68 -0.91
C ARG A 57 -12.45 12.70 -1.99
N CYS A 58 -11.60 13.66 -1.62
CA CYS A 58 -11.04 14.63 -2.54
C CYS A 58 -9.83 14.03 -3.27
N ILE A 59 -9.87 14.00 -4.61
CA ILE A 59 -8.72 13.58 -5.42
C ILE A 59 -7.58 14.57 -5.20
N THR A 60 -6.48 14.10 -4.60
CA THR A 60 -5.41 14.98 -4.11
C THR A 60 -4.05 14.65 -4.74
N LEU A 61 -3.58 15.58 -5.56
CA LEU A 61 -2.21 15.74 -6.07
C LEU A 61 -1.16 16.08 -4.99
N THR A 62 -0.34 15.14 -4.48
CA THR A 62 0.82 15.51 -3.63
C THR A 62 2.15 15.31 -4.35
N CYS A 63 2.99 16.34 -4.35
CA CYS A 63 4.34 16.29 -4.92
C CYS A 63 5.36 16.86 -3.93
N ALA A 64 6.61 16.40 -4.01
CA ALA A 64 7.73 16.97 -3.26
C ALA A 64 9.00 17.02 -4.14
N PRO A 65 9.95 17.94 -3.87
CA PRO A 65 11.16 18.08 -4.69
C PRO A 65 12.11 16.88 -4.64
N THR A 66 12.01 16.02 -3.61
CA THR A 66 12.88 14.85 -3.44
C THR A 66 12.09 13.57 -3.18
N ASN A 67 12.59 12.44 -3.67
CA ASN A 67 11.98 11.13 -3.43
C ASN A 67 11.87 10.82 -1.94
N ILE A 68 12.88 11.16 -1.14
CA ILE A 68 12.88 10.96 0.32
C ILE A 68 11.72 11.71 0.98
N ALA A 69 11.40 12.93 0.52
CA ALA A 69 10.27 13.68 1.05
C ALA A 69 8.93 13.04 0.66
N VAL A 70 8.79 12.55 -0.58
CA VAL A 70 7.59 11.82 -1.03
C VAL A 70 7.39 10.57 -0.17
N LEU A 71 8.41 9.71 -0.07
CA LEU A 71 8.37 8.48 0.73
C LEU A 71 8.06 8.76 2.20
N GLY A 72 8.68 9.80 2.78
CA GLY A 72 8.43 10.22 4.16
C GLY A 72 7.00 10.70 4.42
N ILE A 73 6.41 11.44 3.48
CA ILE A 73 5.00 11.86 3.56
C ILE A 73 4.08 10.64 3.43
N THR A 74 4.30 9.79 2.42
CA THR A 74 3.48 8.60 2.18
C THR A 74 3.49 7.66 3.39
N LYS A 75 4.67 7.35 3.95
CA LYS A 75 4.81 6.50 5.14
C LYS A 75 4.04 7.03 6.33
N ARG A 76 4.15 8.34 6.62
CA ARG A 76 3.42 8.97 7.72
C ARG A 76 1.92 9.01 7.46
N LEU A 77 1.48 9.26 6.22
CA LEU A 77 0.07 9.24 5.86
C LEU A 77 -0.52 7.83 6.03
N MET A 78 0.18 6.79 5.58
CA MET A 78 -0.22 5.40 5.76
C MET A 78 -0.36 5.04 7.24
N GLN A 79 0.60 5.41 8.08
CA GLN A 79 0.55 5.16 9.52
C GLN A 79 -0.66 5.84 10.18
N ASN A 80 -0.97 7.09 9.80
CA ASN A 80 -2.16 7.79 10.30
C ASN A 80 -3.46 7.16 9.75
N ALA A 81 -3.48 6.70 8.50
CA ALA A 81 -4.65 6.04 7.93
C ALA A 81 -4.90 4.68 8.61
N GLN A 82 -3.85 3.87 8.78
CA GLN A 82 -3.91 2.54 9.39
C GLN A 82 -4.37 2.57 10.84
N SER A 83 -3.99 3.58 11.64
CA SER A 83 -4.45 3.71 13.02
C SER A 83 -5.97 3.86 13.17
N HIS A 84 -6.69 4.14 12.08
CA HIS A 84 -8.14 4.28 12.05
C HIS A 84 -8.86 3.13 11.34
N LEU A 85 -8.13 2.13 10.81
CA LEU A 85 -8.71 0.95 10.19
C LEU A 85 -8.99 -0.12 11.24
N GLN A 86 -10.19 -0.72 11.20
CA GLN A 86 -10.53 -1.87 12.07
C GLN A 86 -9.80 -3.16 11.66
N TYR A 87 -9.26 -3.20 10.43
CA TYR A 87 -8.50 -4.32 9.90
C TYR A 87 -7.17 -3.81 9.33
N ASP A 88 -6.06 -4.41 9.75
CA ASP A 88 -4.68 -3.90 9.65
C ASP A 88 -4.19 -3.48 8.24
N LYS A 89 -4.85 -3.91 7.15
CA LYS A 89 -4.39 -3.66 5.76
C LYS A 89 -5.48 -3.24 4.78
N TYR A 90 -6.75 -3.40 5.15
CA TYR A 90 -7.88 -3.00 4.31
C TYR A 90 -8.17 -1.53 4.46
N GLY A 91 -7.92 -0.74 3.42
CA GLY A 91 -8.28 0.69 3.42
C GLY A 91 -7.22 1.63 2.85
N LEU A 92 -6.06 1.09 2.45
CA LEU A 92 -5.04 1.90 1.75
C LEU A 92 -5.26 1.98 0.24
N GLY A 93 -6.37 1.43 -0.28
CA GLY A 93 -6.67 1.38 -1.72
C GLY A 93 -6.66 2.77 -2.38
N ASP A 94 -7.13 3.78 -1.65
CA ASP A 94 -7.23 5.17 -2.13
C ASP A 94 -5.90 5.94 -2.10
N ILE A 95 -4.84 5.35 -1.53
CA ILE A 95 -3.50 5.93 -1.52
C ILE A 95 -2.66 5.22 -2.58
N VAL A 96 -2.11 5.99 -3.52
CA VAL A 96 -1.21 5.49 -4.58
C VAL A 96 0.09 6.27 -4.55
N LEU A 97 1.20 5.55 -4.42
CA LEU A 97 2.55 6.07 -4.61
C LEU A 97 3.01 5.76 -6.04
N PHE A 98 3.39 6.78 -6.79
CA PHE A 98 3.81 6.67 -8.18
C PHE A 98 5.21 7.26 -8.39
N GLY A 99 6.04 6.57 -9.16
CA GLY A 99 7.39 6.99 -9.53
C GLY A 99 8.26 5.82 -9.99
N ASN A 100 9.52 6.12 -10.31
CA ASN A 100 10.49 5.10 -10.71
C ASN A 100 11.02 4.37 -9.46
N GLY A 101 10.77 3.06 -9.38
CA GLY A 101 11.11 2.23 -8.22
C GLY A 101 12.59 2.25 -7.85
N GLU A 102 13.48 2.15 -8.84
CA GLU A 102 14.94 2.16 -8.65
C GLU A 102 15.42 3.49 -8.04
N ARG A 103 14.99 4.63 -8.61
CA ARG A 103 15.36 5.97 -8.12
C ARG A 103 14.75 6.30 -6.76
N MET A 104 13.63 5.68 -6.43
CA MET A 104 12.99 5.79 -5.13
C MET A 104 13.54 4.77 -4.12
N LYS A 105 14.36 3.80 -4.56
CA LYS A 105 14.85 2.69 -3.74
C LYS A 105 13.72 1.99 -3.00
N ILE A 106 12.64 1.67 -3.74
CA ILE A 106 11.43 1.12 -3.12
C ILE A 106 11.68 -0.22 -2.43
N ASP A 107 12.68 -0.99 -2.88
CA ASP A 107 13.08 -2.27 -2.30
C ASP A 107 13.56 -2.14 -0.84
N ASP A 108 14.09 -0.97 -0.44
CA ASP A 108 14.46 -0.68 0.96
C ASP A 108 13.24 -0.33 1.84
N HIS A 109 12.04 -0.30 1.26
CA HIS A 109 10.80 0.19 1.86
C HIS A 109 9.63 -0.78 1.64
N GLU A 110 9.77 -2.02 2.12
CA GLU A 110 8.73 -3.07 2.02
C GLU A 110 7.35 -2.62 2.54
N ASP A 111 7.30 -1.71 3.51
CA ASP A 111 6.06 -1.16 4.06
C ASP A 111 5.27 -0.30 3.06
N LEU A 112 5.91 0.16 1.99
CA LEU A 112 5.29 0.98 0.93
C LEU A 112 4.80 0.17 -0.27
N PHE A 113 5.12 -1.13 -0.35
CA PHE A 113 4.68 -1.98 -1.48
C PHE A 113 3.15 -2.03 -1.62
N ASP A 114 2.43 -1.98 -0.49
CA ASP A 114 0.96 -2.03 -0.48
C ASP A 114 0.33 -0.77 -1.12
N VAL A 115 1.08 0.33 -1.28
CA VAL A 115 0.60 1.58 -1.94
C VAL A 115 1.35 1.92 -3.23
N PHE A 116 2.48 1.28 -3.49
CA PHE A 116 3.26 1.54 -4.70
C PHE A 116 2.57 0.96 -5.94
N LEU A 117 2.39 1.80 -6.96
CA LEU A 117 1.58 1.45 -8.12
C LEU A 117 2.11 0.21 -8.86
N MET A 118 3.42 0.14 -9.11
CA MET A 118 3.97 -0.98 -9.88
C MET A 118 3.84 -2.31 -9.14
N ASN A 119 4.10 -2.33 -7.83
CA ASN A 119 3.83 -3.51 -7.01
C ASN A 119 2.36 -3.96 -7.09
N ARG A 120 1.41 -3.03 -7.05
CA ARG A 120 -0.02 -3.37 -7.19
C ARG A 120 -0.35 -3.95 -8.56
N VAL A 121 0.25 -3.41 -9.63
CA VAL A 121 0.08 -3.93 -10.99
C VAL A 121 0.64 -5.35 -11.10
N ASP A 122 1.82 -5.62 -10.56
CA ASP A 122 2.45 -6.94 -10.59
C ASP A 122 1.67 -7.99 -9.79
N VAL A 123 1.17 -7.60 -8.61
CA VAL A 123 0.28 -8.43 -7.80
C VAL A 123 -1.01 -8.71 -8.57
N LEU A 124 -1.64 -7.69 -9.16
CA LEU A 124 -2.86 -7.86 -9.94
C LEU A 124 -2.63 -8.76 -11.17
N ALA A 125 -1.52 -8.61 -11.88
CA ALA A 125 -1.16 -9.45 -13.01
C ALA A 125 -0.98 -10.91 -12.57
N SER A 126 -0.30 -11.13 -11.44
CA SER A 126 -0.13 -12.47 -10.84
C SER A 126 -1.47 -13.09 -10.45
N CYS A 127 -2.37 -12.31 -9.83
CA CYS A 127 -3.71 -12.75 -9.50
C CYS A 127 -4.51 -13.09 -10.76
N LEU A 128 -4.39 -12.32 -11.83
CA LEU A 128 -5.12 -12.56 -13.08
C LEU A 128 -4.48 -13.64 -13.97
N SER A 129 -3.34 -14.23 -13.57
CA SER A 129 -2.65 -15.25 -14.34
C SER A 129 -3.54 -16.49 -14.57
N PRO A 130 -3.68 -16.98 -15.82
CA PRO A 130 -4.53 -18.14 -16.12
C PRO A 130 -4.11 -19.42 -15.41
N ASN A 131 -2.80 -19.59 -15.17
CA ASN A 131 -2.20 -20.86 -14.76
C ASN A 131 -1.92 -20.98 -13.26
N ASN A 132 -1.96 -19.87 -12.53
CA ASN A 132 -1.65 -19.82 -11.10
C ASN A 132 -2.33 -18.65 -10.36
N GLY A 133 -3.32 -18.02 -11.00
CA GLY A 133 -4.04 -16.88 -10.43
C GLY A 133 -5.23 -17.25 -9.54
N TRP A 134 -6.03 -16.23 -9.21
CA TRP A 134 -7.15 -16.27 -8.28
C TRP A 134 -8.20 -17.33 -8.66
N ARG A 135 -8.41 -17.56 -9.96
CA ARG A 135 -9.36 -18.57 -10.45
C ARG A 135 -9.01 -19.98 -9.97
N ILE A 136 -7.73 -20.33 -9.97
CA ILE A 136 -7.28 -21.65 -9.51
C ILE A 136 -7.40 -21.74 -8.00
N GLY A 137 -7.06 -20.67 -7.28
CA GLY A 137 -7.30 -20.58 -5.83
C GLY A 137 -8.77 -20.79 -5.48
N MET A 138 -9.68 -20.14 -6.21
CA MET A 138 -11.13 -20.32 -6.03
C MET A 138 -11.60 -21.75 -6.32
N LEU A 139 -11.13 -22.36 -7.42
CA LEU A 139 -11.46 -23.76 -7.72
C LEU A 139 -10.96 -24.71 -6.64
N SER A 140 -9.75 -24.49 -6.14
CA SER A 140 -9.18 -25.25 -5.03
C SER A 140 -10.02 -25.12 -3.76
N MET A 141 -10.43 -23.89 -3.40
CA MET A 141 -11.34 -23.65 -2.28
C MET A 141 -12.68 -24.36 -2.46
N ILE A 142 -13.27 -24.32 -3.66
CA ILE A 142 -14.53 -25.04 -3.94
C ILE A 142 -14.35 -26.54 -3.73
N CYS A 143 -13.26 -27.13 -4.23
CA CYS A 143 -12.97 -28.56 -4.01
C CYS A 143 -12.82 -28.88 -2.52
N LEU A 144 -12.06 -28.07 -1.78
CA LEU A 144 -11.85 -28.24 -0.34
C LEU A 144 -13.17 -28.16 0.45
N LEU A 145 -14.05 -27.22 0.10
CA LEU A 145 -15.35 -27.07 0.77
C LEU A 145 -16.34 -28.17 0.37
N LYS A 146 -16.21 -28.75 -0.82
CA LYS A 146 -17.07 -29.84 -1.31
C LYS A 146 -16.70 -31.19 -0.70
N ASP A 147 -15.41 -31.51 -0.63
CA ASP A 147 -14.90 -32.70 0.04
C ASP A 147 -13.58 -32.41 0.80
N PRO A 148 -13.68 -31.95 2.05
CA PRO A 148 -12.50 -31.60 2.83
C PRO A 148 -11.65 -32.82 3.22
N LYS A 149 -12.26 -34.01 3.32
CA LYS A 149 -11.53 -35.23 3.71
C LYS A 149 -10.63 -35.70 2.57
N GLU A 150 -11.16 -35.74 1.36
CA GLU A 150 -10.38 -36.15 0.17
C GLU A 150 -9.23 -35.18 -0.10
N GLU A 151 -9.48 -33.86 -0.03
CA GLU A 151 -8.42 -32.86 -0.20
C GLU A 151 -7.35 -32.91 0.90
N TYR A 152 -7.74 -33.19 2.15
CA TYR A 152 -6.78 -33.42 3.22
C TYR A 152 -5.91 -34.66 2.96
N HIS A 153 -6.50 -35.77 2.51
CA HIS A 153 -5.74 -36.96 2.14
C HIS A 153 -4.72 -36.66 1.01
N LYS A 154 -5.15 -35.96 -0.05
CA LYS A 154 -4.24 -35.53 -1.14
C LYS A 154 -3.10 -34.65 -0.63
N TYR A 155 -3.38 -33.74 0.31
CA TYR A 155 -2.36 -32.92 0.94
C TYR A 155 -1.36 -33.77 1.75
N SER A 156 -1.85 -34.67 2.61
CA SER A 156 -0.98 -35.56 3.41
C SER A 156 -0.11 -36.47 2.55
N GLU A 157 -0.62 -36.97 1.42
CA GLU A 157 0.18 -37.77 0.48
C GLU A 157 1.26 -36.94 -0.22
N LYS A 158 0.96 -35.70 -0.62
CA LYS A 158 1.95 -34.77 -1.19
C LYS A 158 3.05 -34.43 -0.18
N GLN A 159 2.72 -34.32 1.10
CA GLN A 159 3.69 -34.06 2.17
C GLN A 159 4.67 -35.22 2.32
N LYS A 160 4.16 -36.47 2.40
CA LYS A 160 4.99 -37.67 2.50
C LYS A 160 5.95 -37.87 1.32
N LYS A 161 5.55 -37.45 0.11
CA LYS A 161 6.42 -37.51 -1.07
C LYS A 161 7.58 -36.51 -0.98
N LYS A 162 7.34 -35.30 -0.46
CA LYS A 162 8.40 -34.31 -0.24
C LYS A 162 9.42 -34.73 0.82
N ASP A 163 8.99 -35.50 1.81
CA ASP A 163 9.89 -36.02 2.85
C ASP A 163 10.80 -37.15 2.32
N ASN A 164 10.35 -37.90 1.31
CA ASN A 164 11.15 -38.94 0.65
C ASN A 164 12.12 -38.40 -0.41
N ASP A 165 11.82 -37.25 -1.02
CA ASP A 165 12.66 -36.62 -2.05
C ASP A 165 13.84 -35.81 -1.45
N ASN A 166 13.86 -35.57 -0.13
CA ASN A 166 14.93 -34.84 0.57
C ASN A 166 16.11 -35.73 1.02
N ASP A 167 16.08 -37.05 0.80
CA ASP A 167 17.13 -37.98 1.23
C ASP A 167 18.22 -38.20 0.16
N ASP A 168 18.00 -37.71 -1.06
CA ASP A 168 18.97 -37.77 -2.16
C ASP A 168 19.12 -36.38 -2.80
N ASN A 169 20.10 -35.60 -2.32
CA ASN A 169 20.92 -34.58 -3.02
C ASN A 169 21.32 -33.45 -2.06
N GLU A 170 22.45 -33.64 -1.37
CA GLU A 170 23.32 -32.51 -1.02
C GLU A 170 23.96 -32.00 -2.32
N ASP A 171 23.92 -30.67 -2.49
CA ASP A 171 24.46 -29.84 -3.58
C ASP A 171 23.52 -29.45 -4.72
N THR A 172 23.46 -28.12 -4.97
CA THR A 172 22.80 -27.32 -6.04
C THR A 172 21.31 -26.97 -5.84
N ASP A 173 20.79 -25.75 -6.03
CA ASP A 173 21.34 -24.45 -6.49
C ASP A 173 20.36 -23.32 -6.10
N ASP A 174 20.84 -22.07 -6.05
CA ASP A 174 20.09 -20.84 -5.74
C ASP A 174 18.72 -20.69 -6.45
N GLU A 175 18.48 -21.39 -7.56
CA GLU A 175 17.19 -21.43 -8.27
C GLU A 175 16.05 -22.05 -7.45
N GLU A 176 16.30 -23.07 -6.63
CA GLU A 176 15.25 -23.69 -5.82
C GLU A 176 14.89 -22.82 -4.60
N ALA A 177 15.88 -22.13 -4.04
CA ALA A 177 15.67 -21.09 -3.03
C ALA A 177 14.86 -19.93 -3.61
N GLU A 178 15.21 -19.45 -4.82
CA GLU A 178 14.45 -18.44 -5.57
C GLU A 178 13.02 -18.89 -5.87
N LYS A 179 12.82 -20.15 -6.27
CA LYS A 179 11.49 -20.72 -6.53
C LYS A 179 10.64 -20.81 -5.26
N LYS A 180 11.21 -21.26 -4.14
CA LYS A 180 10.54 -21.23 -2.82
C LYS A 180 10.24 -19.80 -2.36
N LYS A 181 11.15 -18.85 -2.63
CA LYS A 181 10.95 -17.42 -2.34
C LYS A 181 9.80 -16.86 -3.16
N ARG A 182 9.74 -17.18 -4.46
CA ARG A 182 8.65 -16.79 -5.38
C ARG A 182 7.34 -17.45 -4.99
N GLU A 183 7.31 -18.73 -4.66
CA GLU A 183 6.09 -19.39 -4.17
C GLU A 183 5.61 -18.77 -2.85
N THR A 184 6.52 -18.49 -1.91
CA THR A 184 6.17 -17.84 -0.64
C THR A 184 5.68 -16.41 -0.86
N LEU A 185 6.30 -15.67 -1.79
CA LEU A 185 5.88 -14.33 -2.20
C LEU A 185 4.52 -14.36 -2.89
N LEU A 186 4.28 -15.34 -3.78
CA LEU A 186 3.01 -15.56 -4.45
C LEU A 186 1.90 -15.90 -3.46
N VAL A 187 2.15 -16.77 -2.48
CA VAL A 187 1.19 -17.10 -1.42
C VAL A 187 0.90 -15.87 -0.56
N LYS A 188 1.93 -15.12 -0.15
CA LYS A 188 1.74 -13.87 0.58
C LYS A 188 0.94 -12.83 -0.21
N ASN A 189 1.19 -12.71 -1.51
CA ASN A 189 0.50 -11.80 -2.41
C ASN A 189 -0.94 -12.24 -2.66
N LEU A 190 -1.20 -13.54 -2.83
CA LEU A 190 -2.54 -14.11 -2.94
C LEU A 190 -3.35 -13.90 -1.67
N VAL A 191 -2.75 -14.16 -0.50
CA VAL A 191 -3.41 -13.91 0.79
C VAL A 191 -3.69 -12.42 0.95
N ARG A 192 -2.76 -11.52 0.60
CA ARG A 192 -2.99 -10.06 0.60
C ARG A 192 -4.01 -9.57 -0.42
N ALA A 193 -4.23 -10.30 -1.51
CA ALA A 193 -5.19 -9.92 -2.55
C ALA A 193 -6.59 -10.50 -2.30
N MET A 194 -6.67 -11.63 -1.60
CA MET A 194 -7.93 -12.24 -1.16
C MET A 194 -8.45 -11.65 0.14
N ILE A 195 -7.52 -11.24 1.01
CA ILE A 195 -7.79 -10.45 2.18
C ILE A 195 -7.67 -9.00 1.75
#